data_AF-A0A412I3S5-F1
#
_entry.id   AF-A0A412I3S5-F1
#
_cell.length_a   1.000
_cell.length_b   1.000
_cell.length_c   1.000
_cell.angle_alpha   90.00
_cell.angle_beta   90.00
_cell.angle_gamma   90.00
#
_symmetry.space_group_name_H-M   'P 1'
#
loop_
_entity.id
_entity.type
_entity.pdbx_description
1 polymer ?
#
loop_
_entity_poly.entity_id
_entity_poly.type
_entity_poly.pdbx_seq_one_letter_code
_entity_poly.pdbx_strand_id
1 'polypeptide(L)'
;MANKKKQFDQEFKQNAVNYCLTHPELSRKECARNLGVGDSTLYRWKQEAKANNNQATFKGSGNLTETELENRRLKRELKDTQDALEILKKAISILGE
;
A
#
# COMPACT_ATOMS: atom_id res chain seq x y z
N MET A 1 -2.16 -22.83 -24.09
CA MET A 1 -2.83 -23.30 -22.85
C MET A 1 -2.99 -22.10 -21.92
N ALA A 2 -4.21 -21.72 -21.53
CA ALA A 2 -4.41 -20.58 -20.65
C ALA A 2 -3.85 -20.88 -19.26
N ASN A 3 -2.82 -20.14 -18.84
CA ASN A 3 -2.25 -20.28 -17.50
C ASN A 3 -3.28 -19.76 -16.48
N LYS A 4 -3.94 -20.67 -15.76
CA LYS A 4 -5.00 -20.36 -14.80
C LYS A 4 -4.35 -19.61 -13.63
N LYS A 5 -4.50 -18.27 -13.61
CA LYS A 5 -3.97 -17.43 -12.53
C LYS A 5 -4.57 -17.90 -11.21
N LYS A 6 -3.72 -18.32 -10.25
CA LYS A 6 -4.14 -18.58 -8.88
C LYS A 6 -4.77 -17.31 -8.32
N GLN A 7 -6.03 -17.40 -7.94
CA GLN A 7 -6.74 -16.32 -7.27
C GLN A 7 -6.46 -16.45 -5.78
N PHE A 8 -6.01 -15.35 -5.19
CA PHE A 8 -5.84 -15.21 -3.75
C PHE A 8 -6.85 -14.16 -3.29
N ASP A 9 -7.47 -14.38 -2.14
CA ASP A 9 -8.33 -13.38 -1.52
C ASP A 9 -7.53 -12.13 -1.10
N GLN A 10 -8.23 -11.04 -0.78
CA GLN A 10 -7.59 -9.77 -0.46
C GLN A 10 -6.87 -9.81 0.89
N GLU A 11 -7.44 -10.53 1.86
CA GLU A 11 -6.92 -10.66 3.21
C GLU A 11 -5.56 -11.37 3.22
N PHE A 12 -5.46 -12.50 2.51
CA PHE A 12 -4.23 -13.26 2.32
C PHE A 12 -3.14 -12.41 1.70
N LYS A 13 -3.46 -11.60 0.69
CA LYS A 13 -2.47 -10.71 0.08
C LYS A 13 -2.00 -9.61 1.02
N GLN A 14 -2.89 -9.04 1.85
CA GLN A 14 -2.51 -8.07 2.89
C GLN A 14 -1.61 -8.72 3.93
N ASN A 15 -1.97 -9.90 4.40
CA ASN A 15 -1.20 -10.66 5.38
C ASN A 15 0.17 -11.05 4.81
N ALA A 16 0.25 -11.43 3.53
CA ALA A 16 1.50 -11.71 2.85
C ALA A 16 2.43 -10.50 2.77
N VAL A 17 1.89 -9.32 2.44
CA VAL A 17 2.68 -8.07 2.44
C VAL A 17 3.12 -7.70 3.85
N ASN A 18 2.20 -7.74 4.82
CA ASN A 18 2.48 -7.42 6.22
C ASN A 18 3.56 -8.34 6.79
N TYR A 19 3.46 -9.64 6.55
CA TYR A 19 4.47 -10.62 6.95
C TYR A 19 5.88 -10.23 6.47
N CYS A 20 5.99 -9.76 5.22
CA CYS A 20 7.28 -9.29 4.66
C CYS A 20 7.73 -7.91 5.13
N LEU A 21 6.85 -7.14 5.78
CA LEU A 21 7.18 -5.83 6.35
C LEU A 21 7.56 -5.96 7.83
N THR A 22 6.94 -6.91 8.55
CA THR A 22 7.20 -7.17 9.96
C THR A 22 8.40 -8.09 10.20
N HIS A 23 8.89 -8.78 9.18
CA HIS A 23 10.09 -9.63 9.22
C HIS A 23 11.19 -9.05 8.31
N PRO A 24 11.86 -7.96 8.70
CA PRO A 24 12.93 -7.35 7.90
C PRO A 24 14.16 -8.24 7.74
N GLU A 25 14.33 -9.25 8.59
CA GLU A 25 15.38 -10.26 8.51
C GLU A 25 15.18 -11.25 7.35
N LEU A 26 13.95 -11.40 6.87
CA LEU A 26 13.63 -12.31 5.77
C LEU A 26 13.69 -11.57 4.43
N SER A 27 14.39 -12.16 3.46
CA SER A 27 14.34 -11.68 2.09
C SER A 27 12.95 -11.91 1.49
N ARG A 28 12.57 -11.09 0.50
CA ARG A 28 11.30 -11.27 -0.24
C ARG A 28 11.14 -12.71 -0.76
N LYS A 29 12.23 -13.33 -1.23
CA LYS A 29 12.24 -14.70 -1.76
C LYS A 29 11.91 -15.72 -0.67
N GLU A 30 12.45 -15.54 0.53
CA GLU A 30 12.16 -16.41 1.68
C GLU A 30 10.73 -16.24 2.13
N CYS A 31 10.23 -15.00 2.21
CA CYS A 31 8.82 -14.78 2.52
C CYS A 31 7.89 -15.41 1.47
N ALA A 32 8.21 -15.29 0.18
CA ALA A 32 7.45 -15.93 -0.89
C ALA A 32 7.41 -17.46 -0.73
N ARG A 33 8.56 -18.06 -0.41
CA ARG A 33 8.69 -19.49 -0.14
C ARG A 33 7.87 -19.92 1.08
N ASN A 34 7.95 -19.18 2.18
CA ASN A 34 7.21 -19.47 3.42
C ASN A 34 5.69 -19.37 3.23
N LEU A 35 5.24 -18.44 2.39
CA LEU A 35 3.83 -18.22 2.07
C LEU A 35 3.32 -19.11 0.92
N GLY A 36 4.19 -19.90 0.28
CA GLY A 36 3.82 -20.73 -0.87
C GLY A 36 3.39 -19.95 -2.12
N VAL A 37 3.86 -18.70 -2.26
CA VAL A 37 3.54 -17.81 -3.38
C VAL A 37 4.75 -17.60 -4.29
N GLY A 38 4.50 -17.24 -5.55
CA GLY A 38 5.58 -16.87 -6.46
C GLY A 38 6.28 -15.58 -6.02
N ASP A 39 7.61 -15.53 -6.13
CA ASP A 39 8.42 -14.35 -5.80
C ASP A 39 7.98 -13.09 -6.58
N SER A 40 7.69 -13.25 -7.88
CA SER A 40 7.17 -12.16 -8.73
C SER A 40 5.77 -11.70 -8.31
N THR A 41 4.93 -12.63 -7.83
CA THR A 41 3.60 -12.32 -7.30
C THR A 41 3.71 -11.48 -6.03
N LEU A 42 4.55 -11.89 -5.10
CA LEU A 42 4.77 -11.16 -3.84
C LEU A 42 5.44 -9.81 -4.08
N TYR A 43 6.36 -9.73 -5.05
CA TYR A 43 6.95 -8.45 -5.45
C TYR A 43 5.88 -7.48 -5.94
N ARG A 44 5.04 -7.91 -6.89
CA ARG A 44 3.92 -7.10 -7.37
C ARG A 44 3.04 -6.66 -6.20
N TRP A 45 2.78 -7.55 -5.25
CA TRP A 45 2.00 -7.21 -4.08
C TRP A 45 2.64 -6.09 -3.24
N LYS A 46 3.91 -6.21 -2.86
CA LYS A 46 4.61 -5.15 -2.13
C LYS A 46 4.60 -3.81 -2.87
N GLN A 47 4.70 -3.81 -4.21
CA GLN A 47 4.67 -2.59 -5.00
C GLN A 47 3.30 -1.89 -4.98
N GLU A 48 2.19 -2.61 -5.16
CA GLU A 48 0.86 -1.95 -5.12
C GLU A 48 0.49 -1.54 -3.69
N ALA A 49 0.95 -2.27 -2.67
CA ALA A 49 0.77 -1.86 -1.28
C ALA A 49 1.53 -0.57 -0.95
N LYS A 50 2.78 -0.43 -1.44
CA LYS A 50 3.56 0.81 -1.30
C LYS A 50 2.86 2.01 -1.93
N ALA A 51 2.18 1.82 -3.07
CA ALA A 51 1.41 2.86 -3.74
C ALA A 51 0.13 3.27 -2.98
N ASN A 52 -0.36 2.44 -2.06
CA ASN A 52 -1.62 2.61 -1.34
C ASN A 52 -1.41 2.68 0.19
N ASN A 53 -0.37 3.37 0.67
CA ASN A 53 -0.08 3.54 2.10
C ASN A 53 0.03 2.20 2.88
N ASN A 54 0.76 1.23 2.34
CA ASN A 54 0.92 -0.13 2.87
C ASN A 54 -0.38 -0.94 2.93
N GLN A 55 -1.45 -0.47 2.29
CA GLN A 55 -2.68 -1.23 2.12
C GLN A 55 -2.67 -2.00 0.81
N ALA A 56 -2.86 -3.30 0.95
CA ALA A 56 -3.06 -4.29 -0.08
C ALA A 56 -4.41 -4.12 -0.79
N THR A 57 -4.61 -3.03 -1.52
CA THR A 57 -5.76 -2.86 -2.40
C THR A 57 -5.52 -3.64 -3.70
N PHE A 58 -5.50 -4.97 -3.61
CA PHE A 58 -5.21 -5.84 -4.74
C PHE A 58 -6.45 -6.19 -5.54
N LYS A 59 -7.03 -5.21 -6.24
CA LYS A 59 -8.01 -5.51 -7.29
C LYS A 59 -7.29 -6.17 -8.46
N GLY A 60 -7.65 -7.41 -8.77
CA GLY A 60 -7.20 -8.04 -10.00
C GLY A 60 -7.74 -7.26 -11.18
N SER A 61 -6.90 -6.46 -11.84
CA SER A 61 -7.19 -5.67 -13.07
C SER A 61 -8.61 -5.06 -13.15
N GLY A 62 -9.18 -4.64 -12.03
CA GLY A 62 -10.54 -4.14 -11.94
C GLY A 62 -10.48 -2.68 -11.52
N ASN A 63 -11.13 -1.81 -12.30
CA ASN A 63 -11.18 -0.37 -12.07
C ASN A 63 -11.54 -0.05 -10.60
N LEU A 64 -10.92 1.01 -10.06
CA LEU A 64 -11.29 1.58 -8.76
C LEU A 64 -12.78 1.96 -8.83
N THR A 65 -13.53 1.60 -7.79
CA THR A 65 -14.93 2.06 -7.71
C THR A 65 -14.94 3.56 -7.44
N GLU A 66 -16.02 4.23 -7.82
CA GLU A 66 -16.17 5.68 -7.62
C GLU A 66 -15.93 6.10 -6.16
N THR A 67 -16.47 5.32 -5.22
CA THR A 67 -16.25 5.50 -3.77
C THR A 67 -14.78 5.39 -3.34
N GLU A 68 -13.98 4.57 -4.02
CA GLU A 68 -12.54 4.42 -3.73
C GLU A 68 -11.73 5.58 -4.32
N LEU A 69 -12.10 6.05 -5.51
CA LEU A 69 -11.52 7.25 -6.11
C LEU A 69 -11.78 8.47 -5.23
N GLU A 70 -13.01 8.61 -4.75
CA GLU A 70 -13.40 9.66 -3.82
C GLU A 70 -12.65 9.57 -2.51
N ASN A 71 -12.56 8.39 -1.89
CA ASN A 71 -11.75 8.19 -0.68
C ASN A 71 -10.28 8.55 -0.90
N ARG A 72 -9.70 8.21 -2.05
CA ARG A 72 -8.31 8.56 -2.37
C ARG A 72 -8.13 10.07 -2.56
N ARG A 73 -9.10 10.74 -3.20
CA ARG A 73 -9.11 12.21 -3.34
C ARG A 73 -9.18 12.87 -1.97
N LEU A 74 -10.15 12.47 -1.14
CA LEU A 74 -10.33 13.00 0.22
C LEU A 74 -9.09 12.82 1.09
N LYS A 75 -8.43 11.66 1.03
CA LYS A 75 -7.17 11.42 1.77
C LYS A 75 -6.03 12.35 1.31
N ARG A 76 -5.96 12.70 0.02
CA ARG A 76 -4.95 13.65 -0.48
C ARG A 76 -5.25 15.06 0.01
N GLU A 77 -6.49 15.49 -0.13
CA GLU A 77 -6.92 16.83 0.30
C GLU A 77 -6.73 17.04 1.80
N LEU A 78 -7.00 16.01 2.61
CA LEU A 78 -6.74 16.04 4.05
C LEU A 78 -5.25 16.15 4.37
N LYS A 79 -4.38 15.47 3.60
CA LYS A 79 -2.93 15.58 3.78
C LYS A 79 -2.43 16.97 3.38
N ASP A 80 -2.84 17.48 2.23
CA ASP A 80 -2.40 18.79 1.72
C ASP A 80 -2.80 19.92 2.68
N THR A 81 -4.00 19.82 3.28
CA THR A 81 -4.47 20.78 4.30
C THR A 81 -3.70 20.66 5.61
N GLN A 82 -3.35 19.46 6.05
CA GLN A 82 -2.49 19.25 7.22
C GLN A 82 -1.08 19.80 7.01
N ASP A 83 -0.49 19.55 5.85
CA ASP A 83 0.84 20.06 5.49
C ASP A 83 0.83 21.60 5.44
N ALA A 84 -0.21 22.21 4.88
CA ALA A 84 -0.39 23.67 4.90
C ALA A 84 -0.50 24.23 6.33
N LEU A 85 -1.25 23.58 7.21
CA LEU A 85 -1.36 23.97 8.62
C LEU A 85 -0.02 23.87 9.34
N GLU A 86 0.76 22.82 9.10
CA GLU A 86 2.11 22.69 9.66
C GLU A 86 3.03 23.84 9.22
N ILE A 87 2.99 24.20 7.93
CA ILE A 87 3.80 25.30 7.38
C ILE A 87 3.41 26.62 8.04
N LEU A 88 2.11 26.91 8.15
CA LEU A 88 1.62 28.14 8.80
C LEU A 88 2.03 28.20 10.27
N LYS A 89 1.92 27.10 11.01
CA LYS A 89 2.37 27.03 12.41
C LYS A 89 3.87 27.29 12.54
N LYS A 90 4.68 26.70 11.67
CA LYS A 90 6.15 26.93 11.65
C LYS A 90 6.47 28.40 11.34
N ALA A 91 5.78 29.02 10.39
CA ALA A 91 5.97 30.43 10.05
C ALA A 91 5.63 31.36 11.22
N ILE A 92 4.50 31.13 11.91
CA ILE A 92 4.13 31.91 13.10
C ILE A 92 5.17 31.74 14.21
N SER A 93 5.67 30.52 14.44
CA SER A 93 6.69 30.27 15.45
C SER A 93 8.00 30.99 15.16
N ILE A 94 8.40 31.10 13.89
CA ILE A 94 9.63 31.82 13.48
C ILE A 94 9.45 33.34 13.59
N LEU A 95 8.27 33.87 13.28
CA LEU A 95 7.98 35.31 13.32
C LEU A 95 7.63 35.82 14.73
N GLY A 96 7.30 34.92 15.65
CA GLY A 96 7.00 35.22 17.04
C GLY A 96 8.21 35.20 17.97
N GLU A 97 9.40 34.84 17.45
CA GLU A 97 10.70 35.01 18.11
C GLU A 97 11.34 36.37 17.77
#